data_AF-A0A8I2YY74-F1
#
_entry.id   AF-A0A8I2YY74-F1
#
_cell.length_a   1.000
_cell.length_b   1.000
_cell.length_c   1.000
_cell.angle_alpha   90.00
_cell.angle_beta   90.00
_cell.angle_gamma   90.00
#
_symmetry.space_group_name_H-M   'P 1'
#
loop_
_entity.id
_entity.type
_entity.pdbx_description
1 polymer ?
#
loop_
_entity_poly.entity_id
_entity_poly.type
_entity_poly.pdbx_seq_one_letter_code
_entity_poly.pdbx_strand_id
1 'polypeptide(L)'
;MAQSTFKSRAMPLHVNITTTAPPEGQEAVSADPGFLASTILVPSTFSTGSFGWKGHKRLVVELPTAEGEGEGEKVHVTLTINATVIGSKNVKEEEEHETEKEGAEEHTAEEASGEAAEPKHGESSPGGEVKESEDQPAGEEHAEESAS
;
A
#
# COMPACT_ATOMS: atom_id res chain seq x y z
N MET A 1 10.85 -24.61 -22.32
CA MET A 1 10.75 -24.81 -20.85
C MET A 1 9.28 -24.89 -20.51
N ALA A 2 8.81 -25.94 -19.83
CA ALA A 2 7.42 -26.05 -19.39
C ALA A 2 7.08 -24.99 -18.32
N GLN A 3 5.83 -24.56 -18.29
CA GLN A 3 5.33 -23.55 -17.35
C GLN A 3 5.50 -23.95 -15.88
N SER A 4 5.23 -25.23 -15.56
CA SER A 4 5.39 -25.80 -14.21
C SER A 4 6.85 -25.75 -13.76
N THR A 5 7.77 -26.13 -14.65
CA THR A 5 9.22 -26.04 -14.43
C THR A 5 9.70 -24.61 -14.23
N PHE A 6 9.13 -23.65 -14.95
CA PHE A 6 9.44 -22.23 -14.74
C PHE A 6 9.01 -21.79 -13.34
N LYS A 7 7.75 -22.02 -12.96
CA LYS A 7 7.21 -21.58 -11.67
C LYS A 7 7.95 -22.17 -10.47
N SER A 8 8.39 -23.42 -10.54
CA SER A 8 9.08 -24.09 -9.43
C SER A 8 10.54 -23.67 -9.26
N ARG A 9 11.17 -23.14 -10.30
CA ARG A 9 12.59 -22.76 -10.30
C ARG A 9 12.84 -21.26 -10.31
N ALA A 10 11.89 -20.47 -10.80
CA ALA A 10 12.05 -19.03 -10.92
C ALA A 10 12.05 -18.37 -9.54
N MET A 11 13.05 -17.56 -9.27
CA MET A 11 13.09 -16.70 -8.08
C MET A 11 12.36 -15.38 -8.35
N PRO A 12 11.84 -14.71 -7.31
CA PRO A 12 11.29 -13.37 -7.46
C PRO A 12 12.33 -12.36 -7.98
N LEU A 13 11.88 -11.35 -8.72
CA LEU A 13 12.75 -10.25 -9.17
C LEU A 13 12.53 -9.03 -8.28
N HIS A 14 13.59 -8.49 -7.72
CA HIS A 14 13.54 -7.27 -6.92
C HIS A 14 13.82 -6.08 -7.82
N VAL A 15 12.90 -5.12 -7.85
CA VAL A 15 13.00 -3.92 -8.66
C VAL A 15 13.03 -2.72 -7.74
N ASN A 16 14.06 -1.89 -7.89
CA ASN A 16 14.15 -0.57 -7.28
C ASN A 16 13.81 0.47 -8.34
N ILE A 17 12.97 1.42 -7.98
CA ILE A 17 12.52 2.52 -8.81
C ILE A 17 13.19 3.77 -8.25
N THR A 18 13.86 4.52 -9.11
CA THR A 18 14.65 5.68 -8.73
C THR A 18 14.57 6.78 -9.78
N THR A 19 14.75 8.03 -9.35
CA THR A 19 14.94 9.19 -10.22
C THR A 19 16.43 9.48 -10.49
N THR A 20 17.34 8.81 -9.80
CA THR A 20 18.78 8.95 -10.05
C THR A 20 19.12 8.24 -11.34
N ALA A 21 19.61 9.00 -12.33
CA ALA A 21 20.11 8.43 -13.57
C ALA A 21 21.29 7.49 -13.26
N PRO A 22 21.37 6.30 -13.92
CA PRO A 22 22.50 5.42 -13.74
C PRO A 22 23.77 6.16 -14.22
N PRO A 23 24.85 6.18 -13.42
CA PRO A 23 26.11 6.75 -13.85
C PRO A 23 26.61 6.02 -15.11
N GLU A 24 27.14 6.75 -16.09
CA GLU A 24 27.64 6.14 -17.32
C GLU A 24 28.72 5.09 -17.01
N GLY A 25 28.44 3.83 -17.36
CA GLY A 25 29.39 2.72 -17.20
C GLY A 25 29.61 2.23 -15.77
N GLN A 26 28.79 2.63 -14.80
CA GLN A 26 28.87 2.16 -13.41
C GLN A 26 27.59 1.46 -12.96
N GLU A 27 27.76 0.47 -12.08
CA GLU A 27 26.64 -0.26 -11.45
C GLU A 27 25.90 0.62 -10.44
N ALA A 28 24.64 0.28 -10.16
CA ALA A 28 23.79 1.02 -9.22
C ALA A 28 24.41 1.04 -7.80
N VAL A 29 24.43 2.22 -7.18
CA VAL A 29 25.02 2.46 -5.86
C VAL A 29 24.10 1.91 -4.75
N SER A 30 24.68 1.37 -3.66
CA SER A 30 23.94 0.74 -2.55
C SER A 30 23.01 1.68 -1.76
N ALA A 31 23.26 2.98 -1.80
CA ALA A 31 22.40 4.02 -1.24
C ALA A 31 22.10 5.02 -2.37
N ASP A 32 20.87 4.97 -2.86
CA ASP A 32 20.41 5.76 -4.00
C ASP A 32 19.58 6.97 -3.50
N PRO A 33 20.09 8.20 -3.63
CA PRO A 33 19.38 9.41 -3.20
C PRO A 33 18.04 9.63 -3.90
N GLY A 34 17.87 9.07 -5.11
CA GLY A 34 16.65 9.17 -5.90
C GLY A 34 15.67 8.01 -5.68
N PHE A 35 15.91 7.13 -4.71
CA PHE A 35 15.05 5.97 -4.47
C PHE A 35 13.60 6.40 -4.17
N LEU A 36 12.68 5.91 -5.00
CA LEU A 36 11.25 6.16 -4.87
C LEU A 36 10.52 4.99 -4.21
N ALA A 37 10.83 3.77 -4.64
CA ALA A 37 10.12 2.58 -4.19
C ALA A 37 10.85 1.29 -4.58
N SER A 38 10.55 0.22 -3.85
CA SER A 38 10.86 -1.15 -4.24
C SER A 38 9.60 -1.99 -4.40
N THR A 39 9.67 -2.96 -5.32
CA THR A 39 8.64 -3.99 -5.49
C THR A 39 9.27 -5.31 -5.91
N ILE A 40 8.57 -6.40 -5.63
CA ILE A 40 8.97 -7.75 -5.98
C ILE A 40 8.05 -8.25 -7.08
N LEU A 41 8.62 -8.67 -8.20
CA LEU A 41 7.90 -9.35 -9.27
C LEU A 41 7.88 -10.85 -8.98
N VAL A 42 6.69 -11.45 -8.96
CA VAL A 42 6.48 -12.85 -8.62
C VAL A 42 6.34 -13.68 -9.90
N PRO A 43 6.99 -14.86 -10.00
CA PRO A 43 6.78 -15.79 -11.10
C PRO A 43 5.30 -16.11 -11.28
N SER A 44 4.77 -15.89 -12.48
CA SER A 44 3.35 -15.90 -12.79
C SER A 44 3.08 -16.40 -14.20
N THR A 45 1.83 -16.78 -14.44
CA THR A 45 1.29 -17.09 -15.75
C THR A 45 0.31 -16.03 -16.17
N PHE A 46 0.37 -15.65 -17.44
CA PHE A 46 -0.50 -14.66 -18.04
C PHE A 46 -1.71 -15.35 -18.67
N SER A 47 -2.84 -14.63 -18.76
CA SER A 47 -4.08 -15.15 -19.36
C SER A 47 -3.93 -15.60 -20.82
N THR A 48 -2.88 -15.14 -21.49
CA THR A 48 -2.52 -15.49 -22.87
C THR A 48 -1.67 -16.78 -22.96
N GLY A 49 -1.42 -17.48 -21.86
CA GLY A 49 -0.62 -18.71 -21.79
C GLY A 49 0.90 -18.51 -21.71
N SER A 50 1.40 -17.28 -21.88
CA SER A 50 2.80 -16.97 -21.58
C SER A 50 3.07 -16.97 -20.07
N PHE A 51 4.34 -17.13 -19.68
CA PHE A 51 4.77 -17.06 -18.28
C PHE A 51 5.96 -16.12 -18.11
N GLY A 52 6.17 -15.64 -16.89
CA GLY A 52 7.20 -14.68 -16.54
C GLY A 52 7.03 -14.13 -15.14
N TRP A 53 7.33 -12.85 -14.90
CA TRP A 53 7.15 -12.20 -13.60
C TRP A 53 6.15 -11.06 -13.68
N LYS A 54 5.35 -10.91 -12.63
CA LYS A 54 4.35 -9.85 -12.51
C LYS A 54 4.53 -9.12 -11.19
N GLY A 55 4.40 -7.79 -11.22
CA GLY A 55 4.37 -6.99 -10.01
C GLY A 55 3.59 -5.70 -10.19
N HIS A 56 3.22 -5.11 -9.06
CA HIS A 56 2.42 -3.91 -8.98
C HIS A 56 2.91 -3.03 -7.82
N LYS A 57 2.88 -1.72 -8.00
CA LYS A 57 3.21 -0.76 -6.94
C LYS A 57 2.46 0.54 -7.16
N ARG A 58 1.84 1.07 -6.10
CA ARG A 58 1.42 2.46 -6.04
C ARG A 58 2.50 3.25 -5.31
N LEU A 59 2.88 4.40 -5.83
CA LEU A 59 3.88 5.30 -5.25
C LEU A 59 3.49 6.75 -5.50
N VAL A 60 4.05 7.66 -4.72
CA VAL A 60 3.86 9.11 -4.88
C VAL A 60 5.18 9.69 -5.37
N VAL A 61 5.13 10.54 -6.40
CA VAL A 61 6.30 11.26 -6.92
C VAL A 61 6.06 12.75 -6.72
N GLU A 62 7.06 13.45 -6.20
CA GLU A 62 7.06 14.90 -6.10
C GLU A 62 7.66 15.51 -7.37
N LEU A 63 6.91 16.39 -8.03
CA LEU A 63 7.35 17.11 -9.22
C LEU A 63 7.93 18.48 -8.83
N PRO A 64 9.08 18.88 -9.40
CA PRO A 64 9.63 20.21 -9.18
C PRO A 64 8.71 21.27 -9.78
N THR A 65 8.44 22.34 -9.04
CA THR A 65 7.71 23.51 -9.53
C THR A 65 8.53 24.28 -10.57
N ALA A 66 7.90 24.74 -11.64
CA ALA A 66 8.55 25.44 -12.76
C ALA A 66 9.31 26.72 -12.36
N GLU A 67 9.04 27.30 -11.19
CA GLU A 67 9.55 28.60 -10.76
C GLU A 67 10.34 28.57 -9.43
N GLY A 68 10.66 27.38 -8.90
CA GLY A 68 11.56 27.22 -7.75
C GLY A 68 11.04 27.70 -6.38
N GLU A 69 9.86 28.34 -6.30
CA GLU A 69 9.25 28.78 -5.04
C GLU A 69 7.90 28.07 -4.82
N GLY A 70 7.89 26.98 -4.04
CA GLY A 70 6.67 26.27 -3.64
C GLY A 70 6.91 24.82 -3.19
N GLU A 71 5.95 24.24 -2.44
CA GLU A 71 5.92 22.79 -2.20
C GLU A 71 5.60 22.08 -3.54
N GLY A 72 6.42 21.09 -3.91
CA GLY A 72 6.29 20.35 -5.18
C GLY A 72 4.93 19.66 -5.31
N GLU A 73 4.46 19.49 -6.55
CA GLU A 73 3.21 18.78 -6.82
C GLU A 73 3.37 17.28 -6.55
N LYS A 74 2.52 16.71 -5.69
CA LYS A 74 2.50 15.27 -5.37
C LYS A 74 1.59 14.52 -6.35
N VAL A 75 2.18 13.63 -7.13
CA VAL A 75 1.48 12.80 -8.12
C VAL A 75 1.41 11.34 -7.66
N HIS A 76 0.22 10.77 -7.62
CA HIS A 76 0.02 9.35 -7.35
C HIS A 76 0.21 8.53 -8.64
N VAL A 77 1.19 7.64 -8.63
CA VAL A 77 1.55 6.78 -9.76
C VAL A 77 1.17 5.34 -9.45
N THR A 78 0.53 4.67 -10.41
CA THR A 78 0.29 3.24 -10.37
C THR A 78 1.19 2.55 -11.40
N LEU A 79 2.18 1.80 -10.92
CA LEU A 79 3.12 1.04 -11.74
C LEU A 79 2.71 -0.43 -11.78
N THR A 80 2.63 -0.98 -13.00
CA THR A 80 2.40 -2.42 -13.22
C THR A 80 3.48 -2.93 -14.18
N ILE A 81 4.21 -3.97 -13.77
CA ILE A 81 5.31 -4.54 -14.53
C ILE A 81 4.96 -6.00 -14.89
N ASN A 82 5.05 -6.31 -16.18
CA ASN A 82 4.95 -7.67 -16.70
C ASN A 82 6.26 -7.99 -17.44
N ALA A 83 7.12 -8.81 -16.85
CA ALA A 83 8.33 -9.32 -17.49
C ALA A 83 8.02 -10.69 -18.08
N THR A 84 8.01 -10.82 -19.41
CA THR A 84 7.63 -12.09 -20.07
C THR A 84 8.86 -12.87 -20.48
N VAL A 85 8.88 -14.19 -20.25
CA VAL A 85 9.95 -15.06 -20.74
C VAL A 85 9.83 -15.17 -22.27
N ILE A 86 10.92 -14.90 -22.98
CA ILE A 86 11.00 -15.03 -24.43
C ILE A 86 10.71 -16.48 -24.83
N GLY A 87 9.83 -16.69 -25.81
CA GLY A 87 9.43 -18.04 -26.26
C GLY A 87 8.46 -18.77 -25.33
N SER A 88 7.86 -18.09 -24.34
CA SER A 88 6.90 -18.71 -23.43
C SER A 88 5.52 -18.99 -24.02
N LYS A 89 5.19 -18.41 -25.17
CA LYS A 89 3.93 -18.69 -25.89
C LYS A 89 4.08 -20.02 -26.65
N ASN A 90 3.16 -20.95 -26.41
CA ASN A 90 3.03 -22.25 -27.11
C ASN A 90 4.02 -23.34 -26.71
N VAL A 91 4.49 -23.36 -25.45
CA VAL A 91 5.06 -24.60 -24.91
C VAL A 91 3.88 -25.54 -24.65
N LYS A 92 3.54 -26.36 -25.64
CA LYS A 92 2.52 -27.41 -25.47
C LYS A 92 2.90 -28.22 -24.23
N GLU A 93 1.93 -28.39 -23.35
CA GLU A 93 1.97 -29.38 -22.27
C GLU A 93 1.95 -30.76 -22.94
N GLU A 94 3.10 -31.23 -23.41
CA GLU A 94 3.27 -32.63 -23.78
C GLU A 94 3.61 -33.40 -22.48
N GLU A 95 2.63 -34.22 -22.07
CA GLU A 95 2.66 -35.32 -21.09
C GLU A 95 2.59 -34.89 -19.59
N GLU A 96 1.66 -35.38 -18.75
CA GLU A 96 0.99 -36.70 -18.69
C GLU A 96 -0.51 -36.62 -18.35
N HIS A 97 -1.27 -37.50 -19.01
CA HIS A 97 -2.62 -37.95 -18.62
C HIS A 97 -2.48 -39.18 -17.71
N GLU A 98 -3.43 -39.32 -16.77
CA GLU A 98 -3.79 -40.53 -16.00
C GLU A 98 -2.96 -40.94 -14.75
N THR A 99 -3.46 -40.52 -13.58
CA THR A 99 -4.14 -41.48 -12.69
C THR A 99 -5.27 -40.80 -11.92
N GLU A 100 -6.37 -41.54 -11.80
CA GLU A 100 -7.68 -41.12 -11.33
C GLU A 100 -7.78 -40.82 -9.82
N LYS A 101 -8.70 -39.91 -9.50
CA LYS A 101 -9.66 -39.88 -8.38
C LYS A 101 -9.21 -40.25 -6.96
N GLU A 102 -9.41 -39.29 -6.05
CA GLU A 102 -10.38 -39.25 -4.93
C GLU A 102 -9.97 -38.03 -4.09
N GLY A 103 -10.78 -36.99 -3.89
CA GLY A 103 -12.06 -37.01 -3.18
C GLY A 103 -11.91 -36.14 -1.92
N ALA A 104 -13.01 -35.51 -1.51
CA ALA A 104 -13.20 -34.70 -0.30
C ALA A 104 -12.78 -33.20 -0.37
N GLU A 105 -13.77 -32.42 -0.79
CA GLU A 105 -14.14 -31.17 -0.12
C GLU A 105 -14.07 -31.31 1.41
N GLU A 106 -13.49 -30.34 2.10
CA GLU A 106 -14.06 -29.90 3.37
C GLU A 106 -13.84 -28.40 3.55
N HIS A 107 -14.98 -27.72 3.60
CA HIS A 107 -15.18 -26.33 3.89
C HIS A 107 -15.53 -26.28 5.38
N THR A 108 -14.64 -25.78 6.24
CA THR A 108 -15.00 -25.51 7.64
C THR A 108 -14.51 -24.12 8.01
N ALA A 109 -15.43 -23.17 7.86
CA ALA A 109 -15.45 -21.94 8.63
C ALA A 109 -16.13 -22.24 9.96
N GLU A 110 -15.45 -22.04 11.08
CA GLU A 110 -16.05 -21.59 12.34
C GLU A 110 -14.91 -21.22 13.31
N GLU A 111 -14.86 -19.96 13.73
CA GLU A 111 -14.85 -19.60 15.15
C GLU A 111 -15.31 -18.13 15.25
N ALA A 112 -16.60 -17.99 15.56
CA ALA A 112 -17.17 -16.80 16.14
C ALA A 112 -17.66 -17.19 17.54
N SER A 113 -17.18 -16.53 18.59
CA SER A 113 -17.98 -16.29 19.80
C SER A 113 -17.28 -15.31 20.73
N GLY A 114 -17.98 -14.24 21.09
CA GLY A 114 -17.55 -13.27 22.09
C GLY A 114 -18.31 -11.94 22.07
N GLU A 115 -19.64 -11.98 21.92
CA GLU A 115 -20.54 -10.83 22.09
C GLU A 115 -20.98 -10.69 23.55
N ALA A 116 -20.92 -9.48 24.10
CA ALA A 116 -21.78 -8.98 25.19
C ALA A 116 -21.65 -7.44 25.22
N ALA A 117 -22.49 -6.69 24.51
CA ALA A 117 -23.83 -6.22 24.93
C ALA A 117 -23.79 -4.80 25.53
N GLU A 118 -24.05 -3.80 24.67
CA GLU A 118 -24.65 -2.52 25.07
C GLU A 118 -26.12 -2.72 25.44
N PRO A 119 -26.66 -2.01 26.45
CA PRO A 119 -28.08 -1.76 26.55
C PRO A 119 -28.42 -0.33 26.09
N LYS A 120 -29.39 -0.22 25.18
CA LYS A 120 -30.13 1.02 24.90
C LYS A 120 -31.42 1.10 25.70
N HIS A 121 -31.72 2.34 26.09
CA HIS A 121 -33.03 2.98 26.16
C HIS A 121 -33.85 2.91 27.47
N GLY A 122 -34.29 4.11 27.89
CA GLY A 122 -35.16 4.36 29.04
C GLY A 122 -35.42 5.85 29.19
N GLU A 123 -36.28 6.37 28.33
CA GLU A 123 -36.86 7.72 28.29
C GLU A 123 -37.43 8.18 29.64
N SER A 124 -37.11 9.40 30.08
CA SER A 124 -37.89 10.20 31.05
C SER A 124 -37.42 11.66 31.02
N SER A 125 -38.16 12.52 30.31
CA SER A 125 -38.35 13.94 30.69
C SER A 125 -39.45 14.00 31.75
N PRO A 126 -39.48 14.94 32.73
CA PRO A 126 -39.60 16.38 32.42
C PRO A 126 -38.97 17.38 33.42
N GLY A 127 -38.68 18.61 32.93
CA GLY A 127 -39.02 19.87 33.61
C GLY A 127 -38.08 20.46 34.68
N GLY A 128 -37.85 21.78 34.57
CA GLY A 128 -37.39 22.67 35.66
C GLY A 128 -36.01 23.30 35.40
N GLU A 129 -35.95 24.49 34.79
CA GLU A 129 -35.78 25.81 35.45
C GLU A 129 -34.40 26.08 36.09
N VAL A 130 -33.68 27.01 35.45
CA VAL A 130 -32.79 28.08 35.97
C VAL A 130 -32.02 27.84 37.28
N LYS A 131 -30.68 27.94 37.21
CA LYS A 131 -29.97 29.06 37.87
C LYS A 131 -28.53 29.24 37.39
N GLU A 132 -28.29 30.49 37.02
CA GLU A 132 -27.03 31.20 36.84
C GLU A 132 -26.32 31.39 38.20
N SER A 133 -24.99 31.28 38.18
CA SER A 133 -24.04 31.84 39.16
C SER A 133 -22.64 31.71 38.53
N GLU A 134 -22.13 32.76 37.87
CA GLU A 134 -21.32 33.82 38.48
C GLU A 134 -20.33 33.28 39.53
N ASP A 135 -19.05 33.24 39.17
CA ASP A 135 -17.95 33.52 40.10
C ASP A 135 -16.77 34.10 39.31
N GLN A 136 -16.69 35.44 39.31
CA GLN A 136 -15.44 36.19 39.20
C GLN A 136 -14.90 36.41 40.62
N PRO A 137 -13.57 36.54 40.76
CA PRO A 137 -13.04 37.80 41.29
C PRO A 137 -11.94 38.36 40.37
N ALA A 138 -12.03 39.64 39.96
CA ALA A 138 -11.37 40.80 40.59
C ALA A 138 -9.85 40.60 40.73
N GLY A 139 -8.95 41.29 40.01
CA GLY A 139 -8.97 42.68 39.53
C GLY A 139 -8.10 43.53 40.46
N GLU A 140 -6.92 43.97 40.02
CA GLU A 140 -6.36 45.29 40.39
C GLU A 140 -5.22 45.69 39.42
N GLU A 141 -5.48 46.72 38.61
CA GLU A 141 -4.48 47.54 37.92
C GLU A 141 -3.87 48.55 38.90
N HIS A 142 -2.61 48.95 38.69
CA HIS A 142 -2.24 50.35 38.89
C HIS A 142 -1.00 50.79 38.10
N ALA A 143 -1.26 51.75 37.20
CA ALA A 143 -0.51 52.96 36.85
C ALA A 143 0.89 52.91 36.19
N GLU A 144 0.90 53.47 34.97
CA GLU A 144 1.74 54.59 34.49
C GLU A 144 2.92 55.06 35.36
N GLU A 145 4.11 55.15 34.76
CA GLU A 145 4.94 56.36 34.88
C GLU A 145 5.63 56.67 33.56
N SER A 146 5.75 57.98 33.33
CA SER A 146 5.90 58.68 32.07
C SER A 146 7.32 58.78 31.52
N ALA A 147 7.39 59.22 30.26
CA ALA A 147 8.61 59.65 29.57
C ALA A 147 9.32 60.83 30.25
N SER A 148 10.67 60.79 30.26
CA SER A 148 11.58 61.88 29.83
C SER A 148 13.01 61.37 29.77
#